data_AF-A0ABD2QLJ2-F1
#
_entry.id   AF-A0ABD2QLJ2-F1
#
_cell.length_a   1.000
_cell.length_b   1.000
_cell.length_c   1.000
_cell.angle_alpha   90.00
_cell.angle_beta   90.00
_cell.angle_gamma   90.00
#
_symmetry.space_group_name_H-M   'P 1'
#
loop_
_entity.id
_entity.type
_entity.pdbx_description
1 polymer ?
#
loop_
_entity_poly.entity_id
_entity_poly.type
_entity_poly.pdbx_seq_one_letter_code
_entity_poly.pdbx_strand_id
1 'polypeptide(L)'
;MELAGCNYVAKDQIWKDHCRNERESAKLWQKNWSFLAAETRADPETKVVSSLFRAPVTVNRTPKPVPKTTSGLIGWRSSEAACALEKYPEAPHGKGCIVKRLDWPLMGCI
;
A
#
# COMPACT_ATOMS: atom_id res chain seq x y z
N MET A 1 17.12 -28.91 14.29
CA MET A 1 15.79 -28.62 13.70
C MET A 1 16.04 -27.94 12.36
N GLU A 2 15.98 -28.70 11.27
CA GLU A 2 15.99 -28.11 9.92
C GLU A 2 14.56 -27.62 9.59
N LEU A 3 14.45 -26.36 9.14
CA LEU A 3 13.17 -25.81 8.71
C LEU A 3 12.67 -26.55 7.47
N ALA A 4 11.51 -27.18 7.58
CA ALA A 4 10.73 -27.64 6.44
C ALA A 4 10.34 -26.44 5.56
N GLY A 5 11.04 -26.19 4.46
CA GLY A 5 10.74 -24.99 3.64
C GLY A 5 11.54 -24.76 2.37
N CYS A 6 12.23 -25.76 1.82
CA CYS A 6 13.02 -25.57 0.59
C CYS A 6 12.67 -26.61 -0.48
N ASN A 7 11.52 -26.45 -1.13
CA ASN A 7 11.32 -27.05 -2.45
C ASN A 7 12.08 -26.21 -3.49
N TYR A 8 13.34 -26.57 -3.73
CA TYR A 8 14.23 -25.88 -4.68
C TYR A 8 13.66 -25.89 -6.11
N VAL A 9 12.91 -26.93 -6.48
CA VAL A 9 12.25 -27.02 -7.79
C VAL A 9 11.12 -25.99 -7.89
N ALA A 10 10.33 -25.82 -6.84
CA ALA A 10 9.28 -24.80 -6.81
C ALA A 10 9.88 -23.38 -6.87
N LYS A 11 10.98 -23.12 -6.15
CA LYS A 11 11.68 -21.82 -6.19
C LYS A 11 12.25 -21.52 -7.59
N ASP A 12 12.85 -22.53 -8.25
CA ASP A 12 13.36 -22.41 -9.61
C ASP A 12 12.23 -22.15 -10.62
N GLN A 13 11.08 -22.81 -10.47
CA GLN A 13 9.93 -22.59 -11.34
C GLN A 13 9.34 -21.19 -11.20
N ILE A 14 9.19 -20.68 -9.97
CA ILE A 14 8.73 -19.29 -9.72
C ILE A 14 9.68 -18.28 -10.39
N TRP A 15 10.99 -18.49 -10.27
CA TRP A 15 11.97 -17.61 -10.91
C TRP A 15 11.85 -17.63 -12.44
N LYS A 16 11.72 -18.83 -13.05
CA LYS A 16 11.50 -18.99 -14.49
C LYS A 16 10.23 -18.27 -14.96
N ASP A 17 9.16 -18.35 -14.19
CA ASP A 17 7.89 -17.72 -14.53
C ASP A 17 7.95 -16.20 -14.39
N HIS A 18 8.64 -15.66 -13.38
CA HIS A 18 8.93 -14.23 -13.27
C HIS A 18 9.72 -13.72 -14.49
N CYS A 19 10.81 -14.38 -14.87
CA CYS A 19 11.60 -13.99 -16.04
C CYS A 19 10.77 -14.03 -17.34
N ARG A 20 9.85 -15.00 -17.48
CA ARG A 20 8.95 -15.08 -18.63
C ARG A 20 7.95 -13.94 -18.63
N ASN A 21 7.32 -13.67 -17.49
CA ASN A 21 6.33 -12.62 -17.33
C ASN A 21 6.92 -11.23 -17.55
N GLU A 22 8.16 -10.99 -17.10
CA GLU A 22 8.89 -9.75 -17.34
C GLU A 22 9.08 -9.51 -18.85
N ARG A 23 9.51 -10.53 -19.60
CA ARG A 23 9.70 -10.44 -21.06
C ARG A 23 8.40 -10.13 -21.80
N GLU A 24 7.30 -10.79 -21.43
CA GLU A 24 6.00 -10.53 -22.05
C GLU A 24 5.46 -9.14 -21.67
N SER A 25 5.65 -8.74 -20.40
CA SER A 25 5.29 -7.40 -19.92
C SER A 25 6.08 -6.31 -20.65
N ALA A 26 7.37 -6.53 -20.93
CA ALA A 26 8.21 -5.59 -21.68
C ALA A 26 7.73 -5.41 -23.13
N LYS A 27 7.27 -6.48 -23.79
CA LYS A 27 6.66 -6.38 -25.13
C LYS A 27 5.33 -5.63 -25.10
N LEU A 28 4.50 -5.92 -24.10
CA LEU A 28 3.20 -5.28 -23.91
C LEU A 28 3.32 -3.87 -23.32
N TRP A 29 4.49 -3.48 -22.81
CA TRP A 29 4.73 -2.18 -22.17
C TRP A 29 4.31 -1.03 -23.07
N GLN A 30 4.81 -1.03 -24.31
CA GLN A 30 4.49 0.02 -25.28
C GLN A 30 2.99 0.04 -25.60
N LYS A 31 2.33 -1.12 -25.69
CA LYS A 31 0.89 -1.19 -25.97
C LYS A 31 0.07 -0.63 -24.81
N ASN A 32 0.35 -1.10 -23.59
CA ASN A 32 -0.43 -0.77 -22.38
C ASN A 32 -0.14 0.64 -21.86
N TRP A 33 1.08 1.15 -22.09
CA TRP A 33 1.57 2.43 -21.57
C TRP A 33 2.00 3.40 -22.68
N SER A 34 1.52 3.22 -23.91
CA SER A 34 1.77 4.11 -25.05
C SER A 34 1.40 5.56 -24.75
N PHE A 35 0.40 5.78 -23.89
CA PHE A 35 0.01 7.12 -23.45
C PHE A 35 1.10 7.83 -22.63
N LEU A 36 1.97 7.11 -21.90
CA LEU A 36 3.13 7.71 -21.22
C LEU A 36 4.24 8.07 -22.20
N ALA A 37 4.40 7.28 -23.26
CA ALA A 37 5.41 7.54 -24.29
C ALA A 37 5.02 8.73 -25.19
N ALA A 38 3.71 8.95 -25.41
CA ALA A 38 3.18 10.08 -26.17
C ALA A 38 3.59 11.44 -25.57
N GLU A 39 3.73 11.53 -24.25
CA GLU A 39 4.14 12.76 -23.56
C GLU A 39 5.61 13.12 -23.77
N THR A 40 6.46 12.13 -24.08
CA THR A 40 7.91 12.35 -24.36
C THR A 40 8.23 12.65 -25.83
N ARG A 41 7.32 12.32 -26.76
CA ARG A 41 7.47 12.56 -28.21
C ARG A 41 6.55 13.69 -28.68
N ALA A 42 6.40 14.72 -27.87
CA ALA A 42 5.55 15.86 -28.22
C ALA A 42 6.14 16.64 -29.40
N ASP A 43 5.74 16.25 -30.61
CA ASP A 43 5.43 17.22 -31.66
C ASP A 43 4.29 18.13 -31.15
N PRO A 44 4.33 19.44 -31.43
CA PRO A 44 3.54 20.46 -30.72
C PRO A 44 2.02 20.46 -30.99
N GLU A 45 1.46 19.47 -31.68
CA GLU A 45 0.07 19.51 -32.14
C GLU A 45 -0.74 18.27 -31.78
N THR A 46 -1.07 18.08 -30.50
CA THR A 46 -2.26 17.29 -30.14
C THR A 46 -3.05 17.95 -29.02
N LYS A 47 -4.18 18.54 -29.41
CA LYS A 47 -5.20 19.16 -28.54
C LYS A 47 -6.05 18.11 -27.81
N VAL A 48 -5.49 17.25 -26.95
CA VAL A 48 -6.26 16.43 -25.99
C VAL A 48 -5.21 15.96 -24.95
N VAL A 49 -5.17 16.35 -23.67
CA VAL A 49 -6.21 16.32 -22.64
C VAL A 49 -5.82 17.37 -21.57
N SER A 50 -6.22 18.64 -21.74
CA SER A 50 -6.02 19.66 -20.70
C SER A 50 -6.88 19.43 -19.45
N SER A 51 -7.83 18.49 -19.49
CA SER A 51 -8.77 18.23 -18.40
C SER A 51 -8.26 17.28 -17.29
N LEU A 52 -7.09 16.64 -17.46
CA LEU A 52 -6.45 15.85 -16.40
C LEU A 52 -5.56 16.69 -15.48
N PHE A 53 -5.12 17.85 -15.94
CA PHE A 53 -4.43 18.83 -15.10
C PHE A 53 -5.48 19.73 -14.46
N ARG A 54 -6.05 19.28 -13.34
CA ARG A 54 -6.74 20.19 -12.44
C ARG A 54 -5.72 21.26 -12.05
N ALA A 55 -5.98 22.51 -12.45
CA ALA A 55 -5.17 23.65 -12.01
C ALA A 55 -4.93 23.53 -10.50
N PRO A 56 -3.71 23.84 -10.00
CA PRO A 56 -3.41 23.71 -8.58
C PRO A 56 -4.49 24.47 -7.83
N VAL A 57 -5.29 23.73 -7.07
CA VAL A 57 -6.35 24.33 -6.26
C VAL A 57 -5.63 25.29 -5.32
N THR A 58 -5.92 26.58 -5.46
CA THR A 58 -5.45 27.62 -4.54
C THR A 58 -6.22 27.42 -3.22
N VAL A 59 -5.73 26.47 -2.42
CA VAL A 59 -6.26 26.23 -1.07
C VAL A 59 -5.90 27.47 -0.26
N ASN A 60 -6.90 28.30 0.03
CA ASN A 60 -6.77 29.36 1.01
C ASN A 60 -6.30 28.72 2.33
N ARG A 61 -5.09 29.08 2.76
CA ARG A 61 -4.51 28.52 3.98
C ARG A 61 -5.42 28.89 5.15
N THR A 62 -5.88 27.88 5.89
CA THR A 62 -6.61 28.14 7.13
C THR A 62 -5.70 28.91 8.07
N PRO A 63 -6.19 29.94 8.79
CA PRO A 63 -5.38 30.68 9.77
C PRO A 63 -4.99 29.84 10.99
N LYS A 64 -5.51 28.61 11.10
CA LYS A 64 -5.14 27.67 12.15
C LYS A 64 -3.68 27.25 11.95
N PRO A 65 -2.87 27.23 13.02
CA PRO A 65 -1.48 26.77 12.92
C PRO A 65 -1.48 25.33 12.40
N VAL A 66 -0.52 25.01 11.55
CA VAL A 66 -0.28 23.62 11.17
C VAL A 66 -0.08 22.82 12.47
N PRO A 67 -0.74 21.66 12.62
CA PRO A 67 -0.50 20.82 13.78
C PRO A 67 1.00 20.49 13.81
N LYS A 68 1.61 20.45 15.00
CA LYS A 68 2.99 20.00 15.14
C LYS A 68 3.06 18.55 14.64
N THR A 69 3.53 18.34 13.43
CA THR A 69 3.62 17.01 12.83
C THR A 69 5.01 16.45 13.08
N THR A 70 5.14 15.58 14.08
CA THR A 70 6.30 14.69 14.18
C THR A 70 6.07 13.51 13.24
N SER A 71 6.18 13.76 11.93
CA SER A 71 5.89 12.81 10.85
C SER A 71 6.73 11.50 10.88
N GLY A 72 7.56 11.29 11.90
CA GLY A 72 8.40 10.10 12.07
C GLY A 72 8.18 9.31 13.36
N LEU A 73 7.28 9.72 14.26
CA LEU A 73 7.02 8.99 15.51
C LEU A 73 5.65 8.32 15.46
N ILE A 74 5.59 7.06 15.04
CA ILE A 74 4.36 6.27 15.16
C ILE A 74 3.98 6.24 16.66
N GLY A 75 2.77 6.71 17.01
CA GLY A 75 2.26 6.68 18.38
C GLY A 75 2.24 8.01 19.17
N TRP A 76 2.78 9.12 18.65
CA TRP A 76 2.86 10.38 19.42
C TRP A 76 1.49 10.94 19.86
N ARG A 77 0.44 10.72 19.05
CA ARG A 77 -0.94 11.10 19.39
C ARG A 77 -1.53 10.25 20.51
N SER A 78 -1.02 9.04 20.72
CA SER A 78 -1.42 8.18 21.85
C SER A 78 -0.82 8.68 23.17
N SER A 79 0.33 9.35 23.11
CA SER A 79 0.97 9.96 24.30
C SER A 79 0.28 11.23 24.79
N GLU A 80 -0.53 11.89 23.97
CA GLU A 80 -1.35 13.04 24.39
C GLU A 80 -2.69 12.55 24.96
N ALA A 81 -2.94 12.81 26.25
CA ALA A 81 -4.17 12.39 26.92
C ALA A 81 -5.46 12.88 26.23
N ALA A 82 -5.42 14.04 25.56
CA ALA A 82 -6.56 14.58 24.80
C ALA A 82 -6.83 13.83 23.48
N CYS A 83 -5.86 13.06 22.98
CA CYS A 83 -5.92 12.30 21.73
C CYS A 83 -5.85 10.77 21.95
N ALA A 84 -5.84 10.32 23.22
CA ALA A 84 -5.93 8.92 23.60
C ALA A 84 -7.34 8.38 23.29
N LEU A 85 -7.48 7.78 22.10
CA LEU A 85 -8.70 7.13 21.64
C LEU A 85 -8.88 5.69 22.16
N GLU A 86 -7.97 5.22 23.01
CA GLU A 86 -8.07 3.92 23.70
C GLU A 86 -9.17 3.98 24.75
N LYS A 87 -10.41 3.83 24.29
CA LYS A 87 -11.64 3.85 25.12
C LYS A 87 -11.90 2.55 25.87
N TYR A 88 -11.04 1.55 25.69
CA TYR A 88 -11.24 0.24 26.25
C TYR A 88 -10.42 0.10 27.53
N PRO A 89 -11.03 -0.27 28.67
CA PRO A 89 -10.25 -0.66 29.83
C PRO A 89 -9.33 -1.81 29.44
N GLU A 90 -8.12 -1.86 30.02
CA GLU A 90 -7.20 -2.98 29.86
C GLU A 90 -7.97 -4.28 29.99
N ALA A 91 -8.01 -5.05 28.90
CA ALA A 91 -8.79 -6.26 28.88
C ALA A 91 -8.27 -7.18 30.00
N PRO A 92 -9.13 -7.71 30.88
CA PRO A 92 -8.69 -8.59 31.96
C PRO A 92 -7.91 -9.73 31.33
N HIS A 93 -6.64 -9.87 31.73
CA HIS A 93 -5.72 -10.84 31.15
C HIS A 93 -6.36 -12.24 31.22
N GLY A 94 -6.46 -12.87 30.05
CA GLY A 94 -6.75 -14.29 29.89
C GLY A 94 -8.23 -14.68 29.87
N LYS A 95 -8.94 -14.44 28.76
CA LYS A 95 -10.09 -15.30 28.36
C LYS A 95 -10.17 -15.49 26.84
N GLY A 96 -9.55 -16.58 26.38
CA GLY A 96 -9.79 -17.18 25.06
C GLY A 96 -9.05 -16.52 23.90
N CYS A 97 -8.34 -17.33 23.09
CA CYS A 97 -7.81 -16.87 21.81
C CYS A 97 -8.92 -16.26 20.96
N ILE A 98 -8.59 -15.24 20.16
CA ILE A 98 -9.56 -14.51 19.32
C ILE A 98 -10.40 -15.45 18.44
N VAL A 99 -9.81 -16.59 18.06
CA VAL A 99 -10.44 -17.68 17.32
C VAL A 99 -11.68 -18.22 18.04
N LYS A 100 -11.59 -18.50 19.34
CA LYS A 100 -12.73 -18.97 20.16
C LYS A 100 -13.79 -17.91 20.38
N ARG A 101 -13.39 -16.62 20.41
CA ARG A 101 -14.32 -15.51 20.64
C ARG A 101 -15.11 -15.16 19.38
N LEU A 102 -14.53 -15.37 18.21
CA LEU A 102 -15.13 -15.06 16.92
C LEU A 102 -15.74 -16.29 16.23
N ASP A 103 -15.72 -17.45 16.91
CA ASP A 103 -16.15 -18.75 16.37
C ASP A 103 -15.54 -19.05 14.99
N TRP A 104 -14.29 -18.63 14.79
CA TRP A 104 -13.64 -18.72 13.49
C TRP A 104 -13.20 -20.18 13.26
N PRO A 105 -13.50 -20.81 12.11
CA PRO A 105 -12.95 -22.11 11.77
C PRO A 105 -11.42 -22.17 11.96
N LEU A 106 -10.97 -23.15 12.75
CA LEU A 106 -9.55 -23.42 13.04
C LEU A 106 -8.71 -23.64 11.77
N MET A 107 -9.33 -24.02 10.67
CA MET A 107 -8.68 -24.33 9.39
C MET A 107 -8.26 -23.09 8.59
N GLY A 108 -8.53 -21.88 9.08
CA GLY A 108 -8.20 -20.61 8.39
C GLY A 108 -6.91 -19.93 8.84
N CYS A 109 -6.18 -20.48 9.82
CA CYS A 109 -4.86 -19.99 10.23
C CYS A 109 -3.79 -20.99 9.79
N ILE A 110 -3.22 -20.76 8.61
CA ILE A 110 -1.94 -21.32 8.14
C ILE A 110 -0.99 -20.15 7.94
#